data_AF-A0A7C4VW54-F1
#
_entry.id   AF-A0A7C4VW54-F1
#
_cell.length_a   1.000
_cell.length_b   1.000
_cell.length_c   1.000
_cell.angle_alpha   90.00
_cell.angle_beta   90.00
_cell.angle_gamma   90.00
#
_symmetry.space_group_name_H-M   'P 1'
#
loop_
_entity.id
_entity.type
_entity.pdbx_description
1 polymer ?
#
loop_
_entity_poly.entity_id
_entity_poly.type
_entity_poly.pdbx_seq_one_letter_code
_entity_poly.pdbx_strand_id
1 'polypeptide(L)' 'GEFEVGEDLVYVLVAGGHRKNVFPVLEEAVDRYKKEAPIVKKEEIITSKGEKKAYWASEK' A
#
# COMPACT_ATOMS: atom_id res chain seq x y z
N GLY A 1 6.49 9.11 -5.08
CA GLY A 1 5.58 9.74 -6.05
C GLY A 1 4.49 10.45 -5.29
N GLU A 2 3.85 11.42 -5.93
CA GLU A 2 2.57 11.96 -5.46
C GLU A 2 1.46 11.09 -6.07
N PHE A 3 0.41 10.82 -5.29
CA PHE A 3 -0.71 9.99 -5.70
C PHE A 3 -2.01 10.66 -5.28
N GLU A 4 -2.99 10.69 -6.17
CA GLU A 4 -4.32 11.23 -5.89
C GLU A 4 -5.23 10.19 -5.20
N VAL A 5 -6.33 10.68 -4.62
CA VAL A 5 -7.32 9.82 -3.98
C VAL A 5 -7.94 8.90 -5.02
N GLY A 6 -7.78 7.59 -4.83
CA GLY A 6 -8.30 6.58 -5.74
C GLY A 6 -7.29 6.07 -6.77
N GLU A 7 -6.08 6.62 -6.81
CA GLU A 7 -5.00 6.05 -7.64
C GLU A 7 -4.43 4.78 -7.01
N ASP A 8 -4.10 3.82 -7.88
CA ASP A 8 -3.48 2.58 -7.49
C ASP A 8 -2.01 2.79 -7.10
N LEU A 9 -1.63 2.24 -5.95
CA LEU A 9 -0.28 2.37 -5.40
C LEU A 9 0.61 1.15 -5.71
N VAL A 10 0.03 -0.05 -5.61
CA VAL A 10 0.78 -1.32 -5.64
C VAL A 10 -0.06 -2.39 -6.32
N TYR A 11 0.56 -3.11 -7.25
CA TYR A 11 -0.01 -4.32 -7.85
C TYR A 11 0.85 -5.53 -7.48
N VAL A 12 0.21 -6.59 -6.99
CA VAL A 12 0.86 -7.87 -6.70
C VAL A 12 0.23 -8.94 -7.58
N LEU A 13 1.05 -9.64 -8.35
CA LEU A 13 0.61 -10.75 -9.20
C LEU A 13 1.30 -12.04 -8.78
N VAL A 14 0.51 -13.11 -8.63
CA VAL A 14 1.00 -14.47 -8.38
C VAL A 14 0.33 -15.42 -9.36
N ALA A 15 1.14 -16.19 -10.09
CA ALA A 15 0.67 -17.19 -11.04
C ALA A 15 1.12 -18.59 -10.62
N GLY A 16 0.23 -19.58 -10.72
CA GLY A 16 0.52 -20.96 -10.36
C GLY A 16 -0.51 -21.94 -10.89
N GLY A 17 -0.12 -23.20 -11.05
CA GLY A 17 -0.95 -24.24 -11.69
C GLY A 17 -2.21 -24.64 -10.92
N HIS A 18 -2.28 -24.33 -9.61
CA HIS A 18 -3.44 -24.65 -8.77
C HIS A 18 -3.75 -23.51 -7.79
N ARG A 19 -5.03 -23.12 -7.72
CA ARG A 19 -5.50 -22.05 -6.82
C ARG A 19 -5.11 -22.28 -5.34
N LYS A 20 -5.06 -23.53 -4.89
CA LYS A 20 -4.66 -23.87 -3.50
C LYS A 20 -3.24 -23.45 -3.16
N ASN A 21 -2.37 -23.29 -4.17
CA ASN A 21 -0.98 -22.90 -3.98
C ASN A 21 -0.77 -21.39 -4.22
N VAL A 22 -1.69 -20.73 -4.92
CA VAL A 22 -1.56 -19.31 -5.29
C VAL A 22 -2.01 -18.39 -4.16
N PHE A 23 -3.12 -18.69 -3.49
CA PHE A 23 -3.65 -17.82 -2.43
C PHE A 23 -2.69 -17.65 -1.24
N PRO A 24 -2.08 -18.71 -0.68
CA PRO A 24 -1.13 -18.53 0.43
C PRO A 24 0.10 -17.70 0.04
N VAL A 25 0.57 -17.86 -1.20
CA VAL A 25 1.73 -17.11 -1.71
C VAL A 25 1.38 -15.63 -1.92
N LEU A 26 0.16 -15.33 -2.36
CA LEU A 26 -0.30 -13.95 -2.52
C LEU A 26 -0.38 -13.23 -1.16
N GLU A 27 -0.91 -13.91 -0.14
CA GLU A 27 -0.97 -13.38 1.23
C GLU A 27 0.43 -13.08 1.77
N GLU A 28 1.34 -14.05 1.66
CA GLU A 28 2.73 -13.88 2.07
C GLU A 28 3.44 -12.74 1.31
N ALA A 29 3.21 -12.62 0.00
CA ALA A 29 3.81 -11.57 -0.82
C ALA A 29 3.36 -10.17 -0.37
N VAL A 30 2.08 -10.00 -0.01
CA VAL A 30 1.56 -8.73 0.50
C VAL A 30 2.12 -8.42 1.88
N ASP A 31 2.13 -9.40 2.79
CA ASP A 31 2.64 -9.22 4.15
C ASP A 31 4.13 -8.85 4.16
N ARG A 32 4.93 -9.54 3.34
CA ARG A 32 6.35 -9.24 3.19
C ARG A 32 6.59 -7.88 2.57
N TYR A 33 5.79 -7.49 1.57
CA TYR A 33 5.88 -6.14 1.00
C TYR A 33 5.66 -5.08 2.07
N LYS A 34 4.63 -5.23 2.92
CA LYS A 34 4.35 -4.28 4.00
C LYS A 34 5.45 -4.22 5.05
N LYS A 35 6.01 -5.37 5.43
CA LYS A 35 7.01 -5.47 6.50
C LYS A 35 8.43 -5.10 6.07
N GLU A 36 8.82 -5.52 4.87
CA GLU A 36 10.22 -5.45 4.41
C GLU A 36 10.51 -4.24 3.53
N ALA A 37 9.49 -3.64 2.89
CA ALA A 37 9.72 -2.49 2.03
C ALA A 37 10.05 -1.23 2.86
N PRO A 38 11.20 -0.58 2.63
CA PRO A 38 11.58 0.66 3.32
C PRO A 38 10.82 1.86 2.72
N ILE A 39 9.50 1.78 2.63
CA ILE A 39 8.62 2.79 2.05
C ILE A 39 7.81 3.44 3.16
N VAL A 40 7.95 4.76 3.30
CA VAL A 40 7.15 5.56 4.23
C VAL A 40 6.15 6.40 3.43
N LYS A 41 4.86 6.30 3.77
CA LYS A 41 3.81 7.12 3.16
C LYS A 41 3.64 8.43 3.94
N LYS A 42 3.69 9.56 3.23
CA LYS A 42 3.27 10.86 3.76
C LYS A 42 1.82 11.09 3.33
N GLU A 43 0.95 11.41 4.28
CA GLU A 43 -0.45 11.73 4.00
C GLU A 43 -0.66 13.24 4.11
N GLU A 44 -1.35 13.82 3.13
CA GLU A 44 -1.74 15.23 3.12
C GLU A 44 -3.26 15.35 3.27
N ILE A 45 -3.70 16.05 4.30
CA ILE A 45 -5.12 16.34 4.57
C ILE A 45 -5.38 17.79 4.20
N ILE A 46 -6.35 18.01 3.32
CA ILE A 46 -6.88 19.33 2.99
C ILE A 46 -8.28 19.43 3.61
N THR A 47 -8.44 20.33 4.58
CA THR A 47 -9.75 20.55 5.22
C THR A 47 -10.70 21.29 4.27
N SER A 48 -12.00 21.25 4.55
CA SER A 48 -13.01 22.02 3.79
C SER A 48 -12.78 23.54 3.80
N LYS A 49 -11.93 24.05 4.71
CA LYS A 49 -11.51 25.45 4.78
C LYS A 49 -10.21 25.73 4.02
N GLY A 50 -9.64 24.74 3.34
CA GLY A 50 -8.40 24.85 2.58
C GLY A 50 -7.11 24.73 3.42
N GLU A 51 -7.20 24.37 4.69
CA GLU A 51 -6.02 24.17 5.54
C GLU A 51 -5.32 22.87 5.19
N LYS A 52 -4.00 22.91 4.97
CA LYS A 52 -3.17 21.74 4.67
C LYS A 52 -2.45 21.23 5.92
N LYS A 53 -2.58 19.95 6.21
CA LYS A 53 -1.80 19.25 7.25
C LYS A 53 -1.13 18.03 6.65
N ALA A 54 0.10 17.75 7.05
CA ALA A 54 0.82 16.57 6.61
C ALA A 54 1.41 15.79 7.78
N TYR A 55 1.34 14.47 7.72
CA TYR A 55 2.00 13.59 8.67
C TYR A 55 2.60 12.38 7.98
N TRP A 56 3.64 11.83 8.60
CA TRP A 56 4.22 10.56 8.19
C TRP A 56 3.40 9.43 8.81
N ALA A 57 2.83 8.59 7.97
CA ALA A 57 2.15 7.38 8.41
C ALA A 57 3.20 6.26 8.56
N SER A 58 3.33 5.74 9.77
CA SER A 58 4.03 4.47 10.03
C SER A 58 3.00 3.38 10.26
N GLU A 59 3.18 2.21 9.66
CA GLU A 59 2.39 1.03 10.03
C GLU A 59 2.69 0.64 11.49
N LYS A 60 1.67 0.15 12.21
CA LYS A 60 1.78 -0.37 13.58
C LYS A 60 2.10 -1.86 13.57
#